data_AF-A0A3C0IL74-F1
#
_entry.id   AF-A0A3C0IL74-F1
#
_cell.length_a   1.000
_cell.length_b   1.000
_cell.length_c   1.000
_cell.angle_alpha   90.00
_cell.angle_beta   90.00
_cell.angle_gamma   90.00
#
_symmetry.space_group_name_H-M   'P 1'
#
loop_
_entity.id
_entity.type
_entity.pdbx_description
1 polymer ?
#
loop_
_entity_poly.entity_id
_entity_poly.type
_entity_poly.pdbx_seq_one_letter_code
_entity_poly.pdbx_strand_id
1 'polypeptide(L)' 'MDNNFSAQVKEIISFSREEALRLGNDFIGTEHLLLGLIRDGDNTAIKV' A
#
# COMPACT_ATOMS: atom_id res chain seq x y z
N MET A 1 -7.52 14.42 1.89
CA MET A 1 -8.00 13.07 2.27
C MET A 1 -7.92 12.98 3.78
N ASP A 2 -8.86 13.62 4.48
CA ASP A 2 -9.03 13.40 5.92
C ASP A 2 -10.02 12.26 6.11
N ASN A 3 -9.60 11.08 5.65
CA ASN A 3 -10.31 9.84 5.92
C ASN A 3 -9.70 9.26 7.21
N ASN A 4 -10.56 8.79 8.11
CA ASN A 4 -10.20 8.29 9.44
C ASN A 4 -9.53 6.90 9.38
N PHE A 5 -8.46 6.79 8.58
CA PHE A 5 -7.66 5.58 8.43
C PHE A 5 -6.64 5.45 9.56
N SER A 6 -6.35 4.21 9.95
CA SER A 6 -5.26 3.91 10.86
C SER A 6 -3.93 4.39 10.27
N ALA A 7 -2.93 4.62 11.14
CA ALA A 7 -1.58 4.95 10.70
C ALA A 7 -1.03 3.88 9.73
N GLN A 8 -1.26 2.59 10.04
CA GLN A 8 -0.87 1.46 9.19
C GLN A 8 -1.45 1.55 7.77
N VAL A 9 -2.75 1.90 7.63
CA VAL A 9 -3.35 2.03 6.29
C VAL A 9 -2.73 3.18 5.50
N LYS A 10 -2.37 4.29 6.17
CA LYS A 10 -1.69 5.41 5.52
C LYS A 10 -0.29 5.01 5.03
N GLU A 11 0.44 4.21 5.80
CA GLU A 11 1.74 3.66 5.39
C GLU A 11 1.60 2.70 4.21
N ILE A 12 0.63 1.78 4.24
CA ILE A 12 0.36 0.86 3.10
C ILE A 12 0.09 1.65 1.81
N ILE A 13 -0.69 2.74 1.88
CA ILE A 13 -0.95 3.61 0.71
C ILE A 13 0.34 4.29 0.23
N SER A 14 1.22 4.70 1.16
CA SER A 14 2.54 5.26 0.81
C SER A 14 3.39 4.22 0.08
N PHE A 15 3.48 3.00 0.61
CA PHE A 15 4.21 1.90 -0.05
C PHE A 15 3.62 1.58 -1.43
N SER A 16 2.30 1.56 -1.55
CA SER A 16 1.62 1.33 -2.83
C SER A 16 1.99 2.40 -3.88
N ARG A 17 2.13 3.66 -3.45
CA ARG A 17 2.60 4.75 -4.33
C ARG A 17 4.05 4.55 -4.74
N GLU A 18 4.92 4.17 -3.81
CA GLU A 18 6.33 3.88 -4.11
C GLU A 18 6.45 2.75 -5.14
N GLU A 19 5.63 1.69 -5.04
CA GLU A 19 5.63 0.61 -6.00
C GLU A 19 5.14 1.04 -7.38
N ALA A 20 4.13 1.91 -7.45
CA ALA A 20 3.67 2.49 -8.73
C ALA A 20 4.79 3.31 -9.40
N LEU A 21 5.48 4.16 -8.64
CA LEU A 21 6.62 4.93 -9.14
C LEU A 21 7.78 4.03 -9.57
N ARG A 22 8.11 3.00 -8.79
CA ARG A 22 9.18 2.04 -9.08
C ARG A 22 8.91 1.26 -10.38
N LEU A 23 7.65 0.99 -10.69
CA LEU A 23 7.23 0.27 -11.89
C LEU A 23 6.89 1.20 -13.07
N GLY A 24 6.96 2.52 -12.89
CA GLY A 24 6.68 3.50 -13.94
C GLY A 24 5.19 3.66 -14.28
N ASN A 25 4.31 3.37 -13.32
CA ASN A 25 2.86 3.53 -13.47
C ASN A 25 2.40 4.88 -12.90
N ASP A 26 1.57 5.59 -13.67
CA ASP A 26 1.03 6.92 -13.29
C ASP A 26 -0.07 6.84 -12.21
N PHE A 27 -0.59 5.64 -11.94
CA PHE A 27 -1.69 5.40 -11.01
C PHE A 27 -1.44 4.18 -10.13
N ILE A 28 -2.02 4.18 -8.92
CA ILE A 28 -1.99 3.04 -8.01
C ILE A 28 -3.06 2.03 -8.44
N GLY A 29 -2.63 1.02 -9.19
CA GLY A 29 -3.40 -0.21 -9.45
C GLY A 29 -3.49 -1.16 -8.23
N THR A 30 -4.30 -2.21 -8.35
CA THR A 30 -4.50 -3.20 -7.28
C THR A 30 -3.23 -4.02 -6.99
N GLU A 31 -2.39 -4.23 -7.99
CA GLU A 31 -1.07 -4.85 -7.89
C GLU A 31 -0.13 -4.06 -6.98
N HIS A 32 -0.16 -2.73 -7.04
CA HIS A 32 0.65 -1.88 -6.18
C HIS A 32 0.14 -1.89 -4.74
N LEU A 33 -1.18 -1.93 -4.56
CA LEU A 33 -1.79 -2.10 -3.25
C LEU A 33 -1.39 -3.43 -2.60
N LEU A 34 -1.42 -4.51 -3.37
CA LEU A 34 -0.97 -5.82 -2.91
C LEU A 34 0.51 -5.80 -2.50
N LEU A 35 1.37 -5.20 -3.32
CA LEU A 35 2.79 -5.06 -2.98
C LEU A 35 3.01 -4.19 -1.73
N GLY A 36 2.24 -3.11 -1.57
CA GLY A 36 2.25 -2.28 -0.37
C GLY A 36 1.83 -3.04 0.89
N LEU A 37 0.82 -3.91 0.79
CA LEU A 37 0.37 -4.79 1.87
C LEU A 37 1.43 -5.83 2.24
N ILE A 38 2.08 -6.46 1.25
CA ILE A 38 3.14 -7.45 1.50
C ILE A 38 4.35 -6.77 2.16
N ARG A 39 4.69 -5.54 1.74
CA ARG A 39 5.84 -4.79 2.26
C ARG A 39 5.70 -4.39 3.72
N ASP A 40 4.47 -4.14 4.19
CA ASP A 40 4.20 -3.80 5.59
C ASP A 40 4.47 -4.98 6.55
N GLY A 41 4.52 -6.23 6.06
CA GLY A 41 5.11 -7.40 6.75
C GLY A 41 4.42 -7.91 8.03
N ASP A 42 3.73 -7.04 8.78
CA ASP A 42 2.98 -7.32 10.00
C ASP A 42 1.62 -6.60 9.99
N ASN A 43 0.88 -6.73 8.89
CA ASN A 43 -0.56 -6.45 8.89
C ASN A 43 -1.38 -7.72 8.97
N THR A 44 -2.61 -7.57 9.44
CA THR A 44 -3.60 -8.64 9.49
C THR A 44 -4.03 -9.12 8.10
N ALA A 45 -3.92 -8.29 7.05
CA ALA A 45 -4.40 -8.65 5.72
C ALA A 45 -3.55 -9.72 5.01
N ILE A 46 -2.30 -9.91 5.43
CA ILE A 46 -1.39 -10.95 4.89
C ILE A 46 -1.26 -12.19 5.79
N LYS A 47 -1.95 -12.23 6.93
CA LYS A 47 -1.98 -13.41 7.83
C LYS A 47 -2.98 -14.44 7.29
N VAL A 48 -2.58 -15.71 7.25
CA VAL A 48 -3.40 -16.86 6.82
C VAL A 48 -3.57 -17.83 7.98
#